data_AF-A0A941LP59-F1
#
_entry.id   AF-A0A941LP59-F1
#
_cell.length_a   1.000
_cell.length_b   1.000
_cell.length_c   1.000
_cell.angle_alpha   90.00
_cell.angle_beta   90.00
_cell.angle_gamma   90.00
#
_symmetry.space_group_name_H-M   'P 1'
#
loop_
_entity.id
_entity.type
_entity.pdbx_description
1 polymer ?
#
loop_
_entity_poly.entity_id
_entity_poly.type
_entity_poly.pdbx_seq_one_letter_code
_entity_poly.pdbx_strand_id
1 'polypeptide(L)'
;MPTEDKWKANMEKVAFIKQFPGLTLDWTACEWKTVETVTPLTGKPGTSVIVFTDGSFTVAPPLTPEPWELGQALLDARQHLEPKHREAYEDFDRLAKKDKEALRSARLEKIIGAIQNNVEQIPELKDRLKELVKEWQ
;
A
#
# COMPACT_ATOMS: atom_id res chain seq x y z
N MET A 1 -27.98 41.99 6.85
CA MET A 1 -27.63 41.05 7.94
C MET A 1 -26.19 40.59 7.69
N PRO A 2 -25.20 41.20 8.34
CA PRO A 2 -23.77 41.04 7.98
C PRO A 2 -23.24 39.60 8.03
N THR A 3 -23.90 38.73 8.81
CA THR A 3 -23.60 37.31 8.94
C THR A 3 -24.03 36.48 7.75
N GLU A 4 -25.16 36.79 7.11
CA GLU A 4 -25.65 36.09 5.92
C GLU A 4 -24.81 36.42 4.69
N ASP A 5 -24.48 37.71 4.51
CA ASP A 5 -23.62 38.17 3.41
C ASP A 5 -22.22 37.55 3.52
N LYS A 6 -21.65 37.49 4.74
CA LYS A 6 -20.37 36.82 4.99
C LYS A 6 -20.43 35.33 4.70
N TRP A 7 -21.53 34.66 5.07
CA TRP A 7 -21.70 33.24 4.82
C TRP A 7 -21.80 32.93 3.32
N LYS A 8 -22.60 33.70 2.57
CA LYS A 8 -22.75 33.57 1.13
C LYS A 8 -21.43 33.80 0.39
N ALA A 9 -20.71 34.88 0.73
CA ALA A 9 -19.39 35.16 0.16
C ALA A 9 -18.39 34.03 0.44
N ASN A 10 -18.43 33.41 1.63
CA ASN A 10 -17.59 32.27 1.93
C ASN A 10 -17.96 31.02 1.11
N MET A 11 -19.25 30.77 0.88
CA MET A 11 -19.69 29.67 0.02
C MET A 11 -19.23 29.84 -1.43
N GLU A 12 -19.41 31.04 -2.00
CA GLU A 12 -18.96 31.36 -3.37
C GLU A 12 -17.46 31.16 -3.51
N LYS A 13 -16.67 31.65 -2.55
CA LYS A 13 -15.22 31.43 -2.50
C LYS A 13 -14.86 29.94 -2.45
N VAL A 14 -15.51 29.16 -1.58
CA VAL A 14 -15.25 27.72 -1.45
C VAL A 14 -15.63 26.97 -2.73
N ALA A 15 -16.74 27.33 -3.38
CA ALA A 15 -17.16 26.74 -4.64
C ALA A 15 -16.13 27.01 -5.75
N PHE A 16 -15.65 28.26 -5.86
CA PHE A 16 -14.60 28.62 -6.81
C PHE A 16 -13.31 27.84 -6.58
N ILE A 17 -12.84 27.73 -5.33
CA ILE A 17 -11.61 26.97 -4.99
C ILE A 17 -11.74 25.50 -5.39
N LYS A 18 -12.90 24.88 -5.17
CA LYS A 18 -13.15 23.47 -5.54
C LYS A 18 -13.18 23.23 -7.06
N GLN A 19 -13.40 24.28 -7.84
CA GLN A 19 -13.47 24.23 -9.30
C GLN A 19 -12.31 24.98 -9.96
N PHE A 20 -11.25 25.29 -9.20
CA PHE A 20 -10.16 26.09 -9.70
C PHE A 20 -9.53 25.43 -10.94
N PRO A 21 -9.31 26.17 -12.05
CA PRO A 21 -8.74 25.61 -13.26
C PRO A 21 -7.40 24.91 -12.99
N GLY A 22 -7.29 23.64 -13.42
CA GLY A 22 -6.08 22.84 -13.21
C GLY A 22 -6.07 22.03 -11.90
N LEU A 23 -7.01 22.23 -10.97
CA LEU A 23 -7.12 21.36 -9.80
C LEU A 23 -7.54 19.94 -10.22
N THR A 24 -6.71 18.96 -9.87
CA THR A 24 -7.06 17.53 -9.98
C THR A 24 -7.03 16.87 -8.61
N LEU A 25 -8.11 16.16 -8.26
CA LEU A 25 -8.22 15.39 -7.02
C LEU A 25 -8.17 13.88 -7.27
N ASP A 26 -8.00 13.48 -8.53
CA ASP A 26 -7.85 12.10 -8.95
C ASP A 26 -6.38 11.83 -9.33
N TRP A 27 -5.78 10.85 -8.69
CA TRP A 27 -4.40 10.44 -8.96
C TRP A 27 -4.23 9.83 -10.35
N THR A 28 -5.26 9.20 -10.91
CA THR A 28 -5.20 8.68 -12.28
C THR A 28 -5.07 9.80 -13.31
N ALA A 29 -5.70 10.96 -13.05
CA ALA A 29 -5.53 12.17 -13.86
C ALA A 29 -4.15 12.84 -13.70
N CYS A 30 -3.30 12.32 -12.81
CA CYS A 30 -1.90 12.72 -12.65
C CYS A 30 -0.93 11.80 -13.41
N GLU A 31 -1.39 10.69 -13.98
CA GLU A 31 -0.52 9.77 -14.72
C GLU A 31 0.20 10.48 -15.87
N TRP A 32 1.48 10.13 -16.07
CA TRP A 32 2.36 10.69 -17.09
C TRP A 32 2.65 12.19 -17.00
N LYS A 33 2.11 12.89 -15.99
CA LYS A 33 2.44 14.29 -15.76
C LYS A 33 3.83 14.44 -15.16
N THR A 34 4.51 15.50 -15.59
CA THR A 34 5.82 15.86 -15.04
C THR A 34 5.61 16.83 -13.88
N VAL A 35 6.15 16.49 -12.71
CA VAL A 35 6.14 17.37 -11.55
C VAL A 35 7.09 18.54 -11.82
N GLU A 36 6.58 19.76 -11.69
CA GLU A 36 7.36 21.00 -11.75
C GLU A 36 7.88 21.36 -10.35
N THR A 37 7.00 21.33 -9.34
CA THR A 37 7.39 21.64 -7.95
C THR A 37 6.49 20.95 -6.93
N VAL A 38 7.06 20.68 -5.76
CA VAL A 38 6.36 20.19 -4.57
C VAL A 38 6.53 21.22 -3.47
N THR A 39 5.44 21.86 -3.05
CA THR A 39 5.47 22.92 -2.03
C THR A 39 4.72 22.49 -0.77
N PRO A 40 5.32 22.59 0.43
CA PRO A 40 4.63 22.30 1.67
C PRO A 40 3.39 23.18 1.86
N LEU A 41 2.26 22.58 2.23
CA LEU A 41 1.04 23.32 2.49
C LEU A 41 1.14 24.05 3.83
N THR A 42 1.14 25.39 3.79
CA THR A 42 1.16 26.22 5.01
C THR A 42 -0.06 25.92 5.88
N GLY A 43 0.17 25.69 7.17
CA GLY A 43 -0.90 25.42 8.13
C GLY A 43 -1.37 23.97 8.22
N LYS A 44 -0.84 23.05 7.39
CA LYS A 44 -1.11 21.61 7.50
C LYS A 44 0.17 20.78 7.29
N PRO A 45 0.91 20.50 8.38
CA PRO A 45 2.17 19.75 8.31
C PRO A 45 2.05 18.43 7.55
N GLY A 46 3.07 18.12 6.75
CA GLY A 46 3.16 16.90 5.94
C GLY A 46 2.24 16.85 4.72
N THR A 47 1.29 17.79 4.55
CA THR A 47 0.55 17.94 3.30
C THR A 47 1.37 18.78 2.32
N SER A 48 1.36 18.41 1.04
CA SER A 48 2.06 19.14 -0.01
C SER A 48 1.14 19.47 -1.18
N VAL A 49 1.39 20.60 -1.84
CA VAL A 49 0.84 20.93 -3.15
C VAL A 49 1.84 20.44 -4.19
N ILE A 50 1.37 19.63 -5.14
CA ILE A 50 2.16 19.16 -6.28
C ILE A 50 1.67 19.92 -7.51
N VAL A 51 2.56 20.67 -8.14
CA VAL A 51 2.29 21.42 -9.38
C VAL A 51 2.97 20.69 -10.53
N PHE A 52 2.24 20.48 -11.62
CA PHE A 52 2.72 19.84 -12.84
C PHE A 52 3.04 20.89 -13.90
N THR A 53 3.94 20.53 -14.83
CA THR A 53 4.42 21.44 -15.89
C THR A 53 3.34 21.91 -16.88
N ASP A 54 2.16 21.27 -16.88
CA ASP A 54 1.00 21.65 -17.70
C ASP A 54 0.10 22.70 -17.02
N GLY A 55 0.49 23.19 -15.83
CA GLY A 55 -0.27 24.14 -15.02
C GLY A 55 -1.37 23.51 -14.18
N SER A 56 -1.54 22.18 -14.22
CA SER A 56 -2.41 21.47 -13.28
C SER A 56 -1.71 21.22 -11.94
N PHE A 57 -2.50 20.96 -10.89
CA PHE A 57 -1.95 20.68 -9.56
C PHE A 57 -2.89 19.81 -8.72
N THR A 58 -2.33 19.17 -7.71
CA THR A 58 -3.06 18.40 -6.71
C THR A 58 -2.55 18.66 -5.29
N VAL A 59 -3.29 18.17 -4.29
CA VAL A 59 -2.92 18.25 -2.88
C VAL A 59 -2.71 16.84 -2.36
N ALA A 60 -1.46 16.51 -2.04
CA ALA A 60 -1.07 15.22 -1.49
C ALA A 60 -1.09 15.26 0.05
N PRO A 61 -1.83 14.36 0.73
CA PRO A 61 -1.78 14.26 2.19
C PRO A 61 -0.41 13.75 2.67
N PRO A 62 -0.10 13.90 3.97
CA PRO A 62 1.07 13.24 4.56
C PRO A 62 1.03 11.74 4.34
N LEU A 63 2.17 11.17 3.95
CA LEU A 63 2.37 9.74 3.84
C LEU A 63 2.68 9.15 5.23
N THR A 64 1.85 8.22 5.69
CA THR A 64 2.11 7.39 6.88
C THR A 64 1.84 5.92 6.54
N PRO A 65 2.58 5.34 5.57
CA PRO A 65 2.29 4.00 5.07
C PRO A 65 2.64 2.92 6.10
N GLU A 66 1.83 1.87 6.14
CA GLU A 66 2.13 0.66 6.88
C GLU A 66 3.20 -0.19 6.15
N PRO A 67 3.94 -1.06 6.87
CA PRO A 67 4.99 -1.87 6.25
C PRO A 67 4.54 -2.72 5.05
N TRP A 68 3.30 -3.24 5.07
CA TRP A 68 2.77 -4.02 3.95
C TRP A 68 2.49 -3.13 2.72
N GLU A 69 2.06 -1.89 2.92
CA GLU A 69 1.85 -0.92 1.83
C GLU A 69 3.18 -0.54 1.18
N LEU A 70 4.24 -0.38 1.98
CA LEU A 70 5.60 -0.16 1.47
C LEU A 70 6.09 -1.34 0.63
N GLY A 71 5.89 -2.56 1.11
CA GLY A 71 6.24 -3.77 0.36
C GLY A 71 5.48 -3.87 -0.96
N GLN A 72 4.17 -3.60 -0.96
CA GLN A 72 3.36 -3.61 -2.17
C GLN A 72 3.77 -2.50 -3.14
N ALA A 73 4.07 -1.30 -2.66
CA ALA A 73 4.53 -0.19 -3.50
C ALA A 73 5.83 -0.52 -4.23
N LEU A 74 6.78 -1.22 -3.58
CA LEU A 74 8.00 -1.68 -4.23
C LEU A 74 7.73 -2.71 -5.34
N LEU A 75 6.71 -3.56 -5.18
CA LEU A 75 6.31 -4.52 -6.22
C LEU A 75 5.64 -3.81 -7.40
N ASP A 76 4.68 -2.93 -7.13
CA ASP A 76 3.91 -2.24 -8.17
C ASP A 76 4.78 -1.28 -9.00
N ALA A 77 5.72 -0.59 -8.35
CA ALA A 77 6.63 0.34 -9.01
C ALA A 77 7.89 -0.33 -9.59
N ARG A 78 8.05 -1.66 -9.46
CA ARG A 78 9.28 -2.37 -9.80
C ARG A 78 9.77 -2.11 -11.21
N GLN A 79 8.88 -2.13 -12.20
CA GLN A 79 9.23 -1.88 -13.61
C GLN A 79 9.90 -0.51 -13.83
N HIS A 80 9.64 0.47 -12.97
CA HIS A 80 10.18 1.83 -13.06
C HIS A 80 11.39 2.06 -12.14
N LEU A 81 11.46 1.34 -11.01
CA LEU A 81 12.48 1.53 -9.98
C LEU A 81 13.66 0.57 -10.11
N GLU A 82 13.42 -0.70 -10.47
CA GLU A 82 14.46 -1.73 -10.56
C GLU A 82 15.59 -1.39 -11.54
N PRO A 83 15.34 -0.78 -12.72
CA PRO A 83 16.42 -0.35 -13.60
C PRO A 83 17.40 0.63 -12.95
N LYS A 84 16.96 1.38 -11.93
CA LYS A 84 17.77 2.37 -11.19
C LYS A 84 18.30 1.83 -9.86
N HIS A 85 17.70 0.77 -9.33
CA HIS A 85 17.94 0.26 -7.97
C HIS A 85 18.08 -1.27 -7.94
N ARG A 86 18.74 -1.84 -8.94
CA ARG A 86 18.82 -3.30 -9.14
C ARG A 86 19.32 -4.05 -7.90
N GLU A 87 20.44 -3.64 -7.32
CA GLU A 87 21.03 -4.29 -6.13
C GLU A 87 20.05 -4.29 -4.94
N ALA A 88 19.30 -3.20 -4.75
CA ALA A 88 18.30 -3.11 -3.70
C ALA A 88 17.13 -4.09 -3.92
N TYR A 89 16.72 -4.31 -5.18
CA TYR A 89 15.71 -5.32 -5.51
C TYR A 89 16.22 -6.75 -5.36
N GLU A 90 17.50 -7.03 -5.66
CA GLU A 90 18.11 -8.34 -5.40
C GLU A 90 18.12 -8.66 -3.90
N ASP A 91 18.43 -7.67 -3.07
CA ASP A 91 18.33 -7.78 -1.61
C ASP A 91 16.90 -7.96 -1.12
N PHE A 92 15.96 -7.17 -1.66
CA PHE A 92 14.55 -7.30 -1.35
C PHE A 92 14.02 -8.70 -1.67
N ASP A 93 14.32 -9.24 -2.85
CA ASP A 93 13.89 -10.58 -3.28
C ASP A 93 14.49 -11.67 -2.39
N ARG A 94 15.78 -11.53 -2.02
CA ARG A 94 16.45 -12.44 -1.08
C ARG A 94 15.76 -12.44 0.28
N LEU A 95 15.42 -11.27 0.81
CA LEU A 95 14.72 -11.13 2.10
C LEU A 95 13.29 -11.68 2.02
N ALA A 96 12.55 -11.37 0.96
CA ALA A 96 11.20 -11.87 0.73
C ALA A 96 11.17 -13.40 0.62
N LYS A 97 12.15 -13.99 -0.07
CA LYS A 97 12.31 -15.46 -0.14
C LYS A 97 12.56 -16.06 1.24
N LYS A 98 13.46 -15.46 2.02
CA LYS A 98 13.78 -15.92 3.38
C LYS A 98 12.54 -15.87 4.29
N ASP A 99 11.77 -14.79 4.24
CA ASP A 99 10.53 -14.65 5.01
C ASP A 99 9.50 -15.71 4.61
N LYS A 100 9.28 -15.91 3.31
CA LYS A 100 8.37 -16.94 2.80
C LYS A 100 8.76 -18.35 3.24
N GLU A 101 10.06 -18.66 3.23
CA GLU A 101 10.58 -19.94 3.71
C GLU A 101 10.37 -20.10 5.22
N ALA A 102 10.67 -19.07 6.02
CA ALA A 102 10.44 -19.08 7.46
C ALA A 102 8.96 -19.28 7.80
N LEU A 103 8.06 -18.57 7.09
CA LEU A 103 6.62 -18.69 7.27
C LEU A 103 6.12 -20.09 6.91
N ARG A 104 6.65 -20.70 5.84
CA ARG A 104 6.32 -22.08 5.46
C ARG A 104 6.75 -23.06 6.54
N SER A 105 7.97 -22.93 7.05
CA SER A 105 8.51 -23.80 8.11
C SER A 105 7.69 -23.67 9.40
N ALA A 106 7.40 -22.45 9.85
CA ALA A 106 6.58 -22.21 11.04
C ALA A 106 5.15 -22.78 10.90
N ARG A 107 4.55 -22.67 9.72
CA ARG A 107 3.24 -23.28 9.43
C ARG A 107 3.29 -24.81 9.49
N LEU A 108 4.33 -25.41 8.92
CA LEU A 108 4.52 -26.86 8.96
C LEU A 108 4.66 -27.36 10.40
N GLU A 109 5.51 -26.71 11.20
CA GLU A 109 5.69 -27.03 12.61
C GLU A 109 4.39 -26.94 13.39
N LYS A 110 3.59 -25.89 13.15
CA LYS A 110 2.28 -25.74 13.79
C LYS A 110 1.32 -26.88 13.44
N ILE A 111 1.30 -27.32 12.18
CA ILE A 111 0.46 -28.44 11.73
C ILE A 111 0.92 -29.75 12.37
N ILE A 112 2.23 -30.02 12.36
CA ILE A 112 2.79 -31.23 12.98
C ILE A 112 2.48 -31.26 14.48
N GLY A 113 2.69 -30.15 15.18
CA GLY A 113 2.37 -30.04 16.59
C GLY A 113 0.88 -30.26 16.86
N ALA A 114 -0.01 -29.69 16.03
CA ALA A 114 -1.45 -29.93 16.13
C ALA A 114 -1.81 -31.41 15.94
N ILE A 115 -1.17 -32.10 14.98
CA ILE A 115 -1.38 -33.54 14.78
C ILE A 115 -0.90 -34.32 16.00
N GLN A 116 0.34 -34.08 16.46
CA GLN A 116 0.94 -34.79 17.59
C GLN A 116 0.10 -34.67 18.86
N ASN A 117 -0.41 -33.47 19.15
CA ASN A 117 -1.20 -33.22 20.36
C ASN A 117 -2.58 -33.91 20.35
N ASN A 118 -3.11 -34.25 19.16
CA ASN A 118 -4.46 -34.78 19.02
C ASN A 118 -4.50 -36.27 18.65
N VAL A 119 -3.41 -36.85 18.12
CA VAL A 119 -3.40 -38.23 17.60
C VAL A 119 -3.65 -39.29 18.68
N GLU A 120 -3.30 -39.01 19.94
CA GLU A 120 -3.58 -39.92 21.05
C GLU A 120 -5.05 -39.88 21.49
N GLN A 121 -5.69 -38.72 21.37
CA GLN A 121 -7.08 -38.50 21.78
C GLN A 121 -8.09 -38.79 20.66
N ILE A 122 -7.64 -38.77 19.40
CA ILE A 122 -8.44 -39.01 18.20
C ILE A 122 -7.77 -40.13 17.38
N PRO A 123 -7.97 -41.41 17.72
CA PRO A 123 -7.36 -42.53 17.00
C PRO A 123 -7.68 -42.55 15.50
N GLU A 124 -8.88 -42.10 15.10
CA GLU A 124 -9.32 -42.01 13.70
C GLU A 124 -8.44 -41.05 12.88
N LEU A 125 -7.88 -40.01 13.50
CA LEU A 125 -6.95 -39.09 12.86
C LEU A 125 -5.69 -39.84 12.41
N LYS A 126 -5.19 -40.76 13.24
CA LYS A 126 -4.00 -41.56 12.93
C LYS A 126 -4.24 -42.45 11.72
N ASP A 127 -5.40 -43.10 11.66
CA ASP A 127 -5.71 -44.03 10.59
C ASP A 127 -6.00 -43.30 9.27
N ARG A 128 -6.70 -42.17 9.32
CA ARG A 128 -6.91 -41.34 8.12
C ARG A 128 -5.60 -40.74 7.60
N LEU A 129 -4.67 -40.35 8.46
CA LEU A 129 -3.33 -39.90 8.04
C LEU A 129 -2.56 -41.01 7.30
N LYS A 130 -2.63 -42.27 7.76
CA LYS A 130 -2.00 -43.40 7.06
C LYS A 130 -2.62 -43.64 5.69
N GLU A 131 -3.93 -43.47 5.55
CA GLU A 131 -4.61 -43.60 4.26
C GLU A 131 -4.19 -42.48 3.30
N LEU A 132 -4.18 -41.23 3.75
CA LEU A 132 -3.74 -40.08 2.95
C LEU A 132 -2.33 -40.28 2.38
N VAL A 133 -1.39 -40.82 3.17
CA VAL A 133 -0.03 -41.09 2.70
C VAL A 133 -0.02 -42.15 1.59
N LYS A 134 -0.93 -43.12 1.60
CA LYS A 134 -1.05 -44.14 0.54
C LYS A 134 -1.62 -43.57 -0.77
N GLU A 135 -2.42 -42.50 -0.68
CA GLU A 135 -3.03 -41.82 -1.83
C GLU A 135 -2.02 -40.93 -2.59
N TRP A 136 -0.83 -40.65 -2.03
CA TRP A 136 0.19 -39.75 -2.61
C TRP A 136 1.11 -40.37 -3.68
N GLN A 137 0.67 -41.42 -4.39
CA GLN A 137 1.43 -41.99 -5.52
C GLN A 137 1.53 -41.04 -6.71
#